data_AF-A0A959FZA3-F1
#
_entry.id   AF-A0A959FZA3-F1
#
_cell.length_a   1.000
_cell.length_b   1.000
_cell.length_c   1.000
_cell.angle_alpha   90.00
_cell.angle_beta   90.00
_cell.angle_gamma   90.00
#
_symmetry.space_group_name_H-M   'P 1'
#
loop_
_entity.id
_entity.type
_entity.pdbx_description
1 polymer ?
#
loop_
_entity_poly.entity_id
_entity_poly.type
_entity_poly.pdbx_seq_one_letter_code
_entity_poly.pdbx_strand_id
1 'polypeptide(L)'
;MKPEIIKKIEEVWDSRILLSPAPDRPNLHVGLMAYKEHNPKFALNAFGQIVGLNVCNMGLNDDQWLKIKTILEAEKVELEALNASGNRIRTFIAPKRLQKLQFLEVDDNPIENLPEEILSDGNAAILNFIRQIDEQEGTIPLYEAKLLIVGQPGAGKTTLLEKLNDPSYIVPKEDGDPNIESTIGVNIYEGWSFPMGDGSSQLFKANLWDFGGQEIQYMTHHFFLTPRALYVLMADDRKQNTEFDYWFRIINLLGKEKEDEQINVLVVLNEINHRSVTNFDLAKYRKSYPGMNIQMREVDFSVKDRRSDSIAHEIQALLKELPHIGDELPKLWVPIREELLEIRKEKPHISFFEFAAVCKKDRNGKKLEREDDQRFLSQYLHRLGVMLHYQEDDDLDNFVILKPQWAVDSVYSVLQDTAVVKNKGRFTKDDLKKCWKKFSSNERSRLLSLMSKDHFEICYPTSNPGEYIAPQLLPTKMPAFDWDRTQTMKLRYQYPFMPKGLISRLIVRLSTDIAENGSLVWKEGVVIEQSGCRALVEQNKTIKEGLEVLEIEVDGEQYERKFLLRHIMDKIEAIHHKSFKNISFDRMVPCICDQCKTSA
;
A
#
# COMPACT_ATOMS: atom_id res chain seq x y z
N MET A 1 -44.13 20.07 19.21
CA MET A 1 -43.36 20.58 20.37
C MET A 1 -41.95 20.04 20.26
N LYS A 2 -40.92 20.87 20.41
CA LYS A 2 -39.51 20.43 20.27
C LYS A 2 -39.15 19.54 21.49
N PRO A 3 -38.62 18.31 21.30
CA PRO A 3 -38.29 17.41 22.40
C PRO A 3 -37.27 18.03 23.36
N GLU A 4 -37.36 17.68 24.64
CA GLU A 4 -36.49 18.26 25.68
C GLU A 4 -35.01 17.95 25.45
N ILE A 5 -34.70 16.75 24.94
CA ILE A 5 -33.34 16.37 24.56
C ILE A 5 -32.74 17.31 23.50
N ILE A 6 -33.54 17.83 22.57
CA ILE A 6 -33.06 18.76 21.55
C ILE A 6 -32.68 20.10 22.19
N LYS A 7 -33.47 20.58 23.16
CA LYS A 7 -33.13 21.82 23.88
C LYS A 7 -31.82 21.68 24.65
N LYS A 8 -31.61 20.54 25.33
CA LYS A 8 -30.34 20.22 26.00
C LYS A 8 -29.16 20.21 25.03
N ILE A 9 -29.36 19.70 23.81
CA ILE A 9 -28.33 19.73 22.75
C ILE A 9 -28.06 21.17 22.28
N GLU A 10 -29.09 22.00 22.11
CA GLU A 10 -28.96 23.43 21.73
C GLU A 10 -28.19 24.26 22.77
N GLU A 11 -28.33 23.92 24.05
CA GLU A 11 -27.59 24.54 25.16
C GLU A 11 -26.06 24.35 25.05
N VAL A 12 -25.58 23.35 24.30
CA VAL A 12 -24.13 23.15 24.05
C VAL A 12 -23.50 24.33 23.29
N TRP A 13 -24.33 25.10 22.58
CA TRP A 13 -23.93 26.35 21.90
C TRP A 13 -24.48 27.60 22.60
N ASP A 14 -24.86 27.53 23.87
CA ASP A 14 -25.57 28.60 24.59
C ASP A 14 -26.84 29.04 23.84
N SER A 15 -27.52 28.10 23.19
CA SER A 15 -28.71 28.33 22.35
C SER A 15 -28.50 29.27 21.16
N ARG A 16 -27.25 29.55 20.76
CA ARG A 16 -26.92 30.31 19.54
C ARG A 16 -27.23 29.53 18.26
N ILE A 17 -27.26 28.21 18.36
CA ILE A 17 -27.55 27.29 17.27
C ILE A 17 -28.82 26.53 17.62
N LEU A 18 -29.81 26.58 16.72
CA LEU A 18 -31.11 25.92 16.91
C LEU A 18 -31.31 24.83 15.87
N LEU A 19 -31.65 23.62 16.32
CA LEU A 19 -31.88 22.49 15.45
C LEU A 19 -33.32 22.51 14.91
N SER A 20 -33.46 22.25 13.61
CA SER A 20 -34.76 22.14 12.94
C SER A 20 -35.15 20.67 12.71
N PRO A 21 -36.44 20.32 12.68
CA PRO A 21 -36.84 18.98 12.29
C PRO A 21 -36.45 18.71 10.84
N ALA A 22 -35.92 17.53 10.56
CA ALA A 22 -35.63 17.07 9.21
C ALA A 22 -36.94 17.02 8.38
N PRO A 23 -36.92 17.41 7.10
CA PRO A 23 -38.07 17.31 6.23
C PRO A 23 -38.52 15.85 6.10
N ASP A 24 -39.84 15.65 6.10
CA ASP A 24 -40.44 14.33 5.90
C ASP A 24 -40.12 13.83 4.49
N ARG A 25 -39.29 12.79 4.42
CA ARG A 25 -38.84 12.17 3.18
C ARG A 25 -38.91 10.66 3.32
N PRO A 26 -39.11 9.92 2.21
CA PRO A 26 -39.22 8.46 2.24
C PRO A 26 -38.01 7.75 2.85
N ASN A 27 -36.84 8.40 2.85
CA ASN A 27 -35.61 7.90 3.43
C ASN A 27 -35.05 8.93 4.42
N LEU A 28 -34.86 8.51 5.68
CA LEU A 28 -34.32 9.31 6.78
C LEU A 28 -33.01 10.02 6.40
N HIS A 29 -32.10 9.29 5.74
CA HIS A 29 -30.84 9.84 5.24
C HIS A 29 -31.07 11.03 4.30
N VAL A 30 -32.03 10.92 3.37
CA VAL A 30 -32.29 11.95 2.36
C VAL A 30 -32.90 13.21 2.99
N GLY A 31 -33.64 13.07 4.10
CA GLY A 31 -34.17 14.21 4.86
C GLY A 31 -33.11 14.87 5.74
N LEU A 32 -32.30 14.07 6.42
CA LEU A 32 -31.37 14.51 7.45
C LEU A 32 -30.00 14.93 6.90
N MET A 33 -29.44 14.19 5.94
CA MET A 33 -28.05 14.32 5.48
C MET A 33 -27.89 15.21 4.24
N ALA A 34 -28.97 15.50 3.51
CA ALA A 34 -28.91 16.16 2.20
C ALA A 34 -28.47 17.65 2.20
N TYR A 35 -28.26 18.25 3.37
CA TYR A 35 -27.80 19.64 3.49
C TYR A 35 -26.55 19.68 4.35
N LYS A 36 -25.43 20.03 3.72
CA LYS A 36 -24.08 19.91 4.31
C LYS A 36 -23.60 21.16 5.05
N GLU A 37 -24.33 22.28 5.03
CA GLU A 37 -23.84 23.52 5.67
C GLU A 37 -24.93 24.29 6.40
N HIS A 38 -24.62 24.67 7.65
CA HIS A 38 -25.28 25.74 8.41
C HIS A 38 -26.77 25.55 8.72
N ASN A 39 -27.27 24.31 8.65
CA ASN A 39 -28.66 23.98 8.95
C ASN A 39 -28.73 22.69 9.78
N PRO A 40 -28.46 22.77 11.09
CA PRO A 40 -28.45 21.60 11.96
C PRO A 40 -29.87 21.08 12.16
N LYS A 41 -30.00 19.74 12.12
CA LYS A 41 -31.28 19.06 12.06
C LYS A 41 -31.35 17.88 13.02
N PHE A 42 -32.57 17.52 13.38
CA PHE A 42 -32.86 16.28 14.07
C PHE A 42 -34.02 15.55 13.38
N ALA A 43 -34.04 14.23 13.51
CA ALA A 43 -35.16 13.41 13.06
C ALA A 43 -35.72 12.58 14.20
N LEU A 44 -37.03 12.39 14.19
CA LEU A 44 -37.76 11.64 15.20
C LEU A 44 -38.43 10.41 14.58
N ASN A 45 -38.54 9.33 15.34
CA ASN A 45 -39.39 8.20 14.97
C ASN A 45 -40.87 8.48 15.28
N ALA A 46 -41.75 7.52 14.96
CA ALA A 46 -43.19 7.62 15.21
C ALA A 46 -43.56 7.82 16.70
N PHE A 47 -42.66 7.51 17.62
CA PHE A 47 -42.84 7.68 19.06
C PHE A 47 -42.25 9.00 19.59
N GLY A 48 -41.76 9.87 18.71
CA GLY A 48 -41.16 11.15 19.08
C GLY A 48 -39.75 11.05 19.68
N GLN A 49 -39.10 9.89 19.58
CA GLN A 49 -37.72 9.68 20.02
C GLN A 49 -36.76 10.09 18.91
N ILE A 50 -35.63 10.69 19.28
CA ILE A 50 -34.59 11.06 18.32
C ILE A 50 -33.96 9.80 17.70
N VAL A 51 -33.89 9.78 16.38
CA VAL A 51 -33.24 8.73 15.58
C VAL A 51 -32.20 9.31 14.62
N GLY A 52 -32.16 10.63 14.45
CA GLY A 52 -31.21 11.28 13.55
C GLY A 52 -30.72 12.60 14.12
N LEU A 53 -29.42 12.85 13.98
CA LEU A 53 -28.79 14.11 14.36
C LEU A 53 -27.85 14.59 13.25
N ASN A 54 -28.02 15.81 12.77
CA ASN A 54 -27.10 16.48 11.85
C ASN A 54 -26.63 17.79 12.49
N VAL A 55 -25.35 17.85 12.84
CA VAL A 55 -24.64 18.98 13.44
C VAL A 55 -23.39 19.31 12.62
N CYS A 56 -23.46 19.09 11.30
CA CYS A 56 -22.40 19.37 10.35
C CYS A 56 -22.06 20.86 10.31
N ASN A 57 -20.77 21.20 10.23
CA ASN A 57 -20.27 22.58 10.07
C ASN A 57 -20.71 23.56 11.18
N MET A 58 -20.89 23.07 12.42
CA MET A 58 -21.36 23.88 13.57
C MET A 58 -20.21 24.41 14.45
N GLY A 59 -18.96 24.17 14.05
CA GLY A 59 -17.78 24.55 14.81
C GLY A 59 -17.60 23.77 16.12
N LEU A 60 -18.16 22.56 16.22
CA LEU A 60 -18.04 21.70 17.40
C LEU A 60 -16.57 21.38 17.70
N ASN A 61 -16.18 21.54 18.96
CA ASN A 61 -14.92 21.04 19.51
C ASN A 61 -15.14 19.79 20.35
N ASP A 62 -14.04 19.20 20.86
CA ASP A 62 -14.06 17.97 21.68
C ASP A 62 -14.98 18.09 22.92
N ASP A 63 -14.91 19.20 23.66
CA ASP A 63 -15.73 19.40 24.86
C ASP A 63 -17.23 19.46 24.54
N GLN A 64 -17.58 20.12 23.44
CA GLN A 64 -18.96 20.22 23.00
C GLN A 64 -19.48 18.87 22.47
N TRP A 65 -18.67 18.16 21.69
CA TRP A 65 -19.01 16.81 21.23
C TRP A 65 -19.23 15.87 22.42
N LEU A 66 -18.35 15.92 23.42
CA LEU A 66 -18.47 15.13 24.64
C LEU A 66 -19.77 15.41 25.38
N LYS A 67 -20.18 16.67 25.52
CA LYS A 67 -21.47 17.04 26.12
C LYS A 67 -22.67 16.47 25.34
N ILE A 68 -22.68 16.61 24.01
CA ILE A 68 -23.74 16.04 23.16
C ILE A 68 -23.79 14.52 23.34
N LYS A 69 -22.65 13.84 23.28
CA LYS A 69 -22.53 12.40 23.53
C LYS A 69 -23.11 12.01 24.89
N THR A 70 -22.75 12.72 25.96
CA THR A 70 -23.27 12.45 27.31
C THR A 70 -24.79 12.60 27.38
N ILE A 71 -25.36 13.61 26.70
CA ILE A 71 -26.81 13.79 26.62
C ILE A 71 -27.48 12.60 25.90
N LEU A 72 -26.93 12.19 24.75
CA LEU A 72 -27.45 11.05 23.98
C LEU A 72 -27.42 9.75 24.81
N GLU A 73 -26.34 9.51 25.54
CA GLU A 73 -26.17 8.32 26.39
C GLU A 73 -27.09 8.33 27.61
N ALA A 74 -27.23 9.46 28.28
CA ALA A 74 -28.11 9.60 29.45
C ALA A 74 -29.58 9.32 29.10
N GLU A 75 -30.01 9.76 27.93
CA GLU A 75 -31.37 9.57 27.40
C GLU A 75 -31.53 8.24 26.64
N LYS A 76 -30.47 7.39 26.61
CA LYS A 76 -30.45 6.06 25.97
C LYS A 76 -30.88 6.09 24.50
N VAL A 77 -30.45 7.12 23.77
CA VAL A 77 -30.77 7.30 22.35
C VAL A 77 -30.14 6.18 21.51
N GLU A 78 -30.92 5.67 20.56
CA GLU A 78 -30.44 4.75 19.53
C GLU A 78 -30.54 5.47 18.18
N LEU A 79 -29.44 6.10 17.75
CA LEU A 79 -29.38 6.82 16.48
C LEU A 79 -29.38 5.84 15.30
N GLU A 80 -30.06 6.23 14.22
CA GLU A 80 -30.03 5.62 12.90
C GLU A 80 -29.13 6.41 11.93
N ALA A 81 -28.98 7.73 12.14
CA ALA A 81 -28.11 8.58 11.34
C ALA A 81 -27.45 9.68 12.18
N LEU A 82 -26.15 9.89 11.99
CA LEU A 82 -25.35 10.93 12.65
C LEU A 82 -24.46 11.63 11.63
N ASN A 83 -24.62 12.95 11.51
CA ASN A 83 -23.70 13.81 10.78
C ASN A 83 -23.03 14.81 11.74
N ALA A 84 -21.73 14.70 11.89
CA ALA A 84 -20.87 15.61 12.63
C ALA A 84 -19.67 16.08 11.78
N SER A 85 -19.77 16.00 10.45
CA SER A 85 -18.68 16.42 9.54
C SER A 85 -18.43 17.93 9.54
N GLY A 86 -17.25 18.36 9.10
CA GLY A 86 -16.91 19.79 8.97
C GLY A 86 -16.77 20.53 10.31
N ASN A 87 -16.43 19.83 11.39
CA ASN A 87 -16.24 20.42 12.71
C ASN A 87 -14.75 20.48 13.10
N ARG A 88 -14.46 20.78 14.36
CA ARG A 88 -13.10 20.84 14.92
C ARG A 88 -12.87 19.72 15.94
N ILE A 89 -13.50 18.58 15.71
CA ILE A 89 -13.41 17.41 16.59
C ILE A 89 -12.08 16.71 16.30
N ARG A 90 -11.21 16.65 17.31
CA ARG A 90 -9.96 15.87 17.28
C ARG A 90 -10.14 14.50 17.91
N THR A 91 -10.95 14.43 18.97
CA THR A 91 -11.21 13.20 19.70
C THR A 91 -12.65 12.75 19.46
N PHE A 92 -12.89 12.02 18.37
CA PHE A 92 -14.22 11.47 18.10
C PHE A 92 -14.44 10.18 18.89
N ILE A 93 -15.32 10.26 19.89
CA ILE A 93 -15.82 9.10 20.62
C ILE A 93 -17.31 8.98 20.33
N ALA A 94 -17.71 7.88 19.73
CA ALA A 94 -19.12 7.64 19.41
C ALA A 94 -19.96 7.42 20.69
N PRO A 95 -21.25 7.78 20.70
CA PRO A 95 -22.15 7.40 21.78
C PRO A 95 -22.31 5.87 21.83
N LYS A 96 -22.62 5.32 23.00
CA LYS A 96 -22.97 3.89 23.11
C LYS A 96 -24.26 3.55 22.34
N ARG A 97 -24.49 2.26 22.09
CA ARG A 97 -25.72 1.70 21.46
C ARG A 97 -25.83 2.01 19.97
N LEU A 98 -24.75 1.72 19.24
CA LEU A 98 -24.62 2.02 17.82
C LEU A 98 -25.28 0.98 16.89
N GLN A 99 -26.04 0.02 17.44
CA GLN A 99 -26.57 -1.13 16.68
C GLN A 99 -27.54 -0.71 15.57
N LYS A 100 -28.23 0.43 15.75
CA LYS A 100 -29.16 0.98 14.75
C LYS A 100 -28.52 2.01 13.83
N LEU A 101 -27.32 2.51 14.13
CA LEU A 101 -26.71 3.62 13.40
C LEU A 101 -26.30 3.14 12.02
N GLN A 102 -27.01 3.52 10.96
CA GLN A 102 -26.75 3.10 9.58
C GLN A 102 -25.87 4.10 8.82
N PHE A 103 -25.97 5.39 9.16
CA PHE A 103 -25.27 6.46 8.48
C PHE A 103 -24.43 7.26 9.48
N LEU A 104 -23.14 7.40 9.17
CA LEU A 104 -22.21 8.23 9.91
C LEU A 104 -21.52 9.17 8.91
N GLU A 105 -21.42 10.45 9.25
CA GLU A 105 -20.54 11.41 8.58
C GLU A 105 -19.72 12.12 9.64
N VAL A 106 -18.40 11.94 9.62
CA VAL A 106 -17.44 12.59 10.52
C VAL A 106 -16.20 13.12 9.79
N ASP A 107 -16.23 13.08 8.45
CA ASP A 107 -15.27 13.67 7.54
C ASP A 107 -15.10 15.19 7.78
N ASP A 108 -14.05 15.76 7.20
CA ASP A 108 -13.70 17.17 7.37
C ASP A 108 -13.53 17.60 8.85
N ASN A 109 -13.10 16.66 9.70
CA ASN A 109 -12.65 16.91 11.07
C ASN A 109 -11.17 16.50 11.23
N PRO A 110 -10.39 17.18 12.07
CA PRO A 110 -9.01 16.81 12.38
C PRO A 110 -8.93 15.65 13.39
N ILE A 111 -9.59 14.52 13.12
CA ILE A 111 -9.66 13.37 14.05
C ILE A 111 -8.28 12.71 14.19
N GLU A 112 -7.81 12.59 15.43
CA GLU A 112 -6.47 12.07 15.80
C GLU A 112 -6.55 10.74 16.57
N ASN A 113 -7.71 10.40 17.15
CA ASN A 113 -7.86 9.24 18.06
C ASN A 113 -8.36 7.95 17.39
N LEU A 114 -8.39 7.90 16.06
CA LEU A 114 -8.73 6.71 15.28
C LEU A 114 -7.56 6.36 14.37
N PRO A 115 -7.27 5.06 14.12
CA PRO A 115 -6.18 4.69 13.23
C PRO A 115 -6.42 5.27 11.84
N GLU A 116 -5.41 5.90 11.26
CA GLU A 116 -5.62 6.66 10.03
C GLU A 116 -5.99 5.77 8.83
N GLU A 117 -5.73 4.46 8.84
CA GLU A 117 -6.24 3.52 7.82
C GLU A 117 -7.77 3.46 7.82
N ILE A 118 -8.37 3.58 9.00
CA ILE A 118 -9.83 3.60 9.19
C ILE A 118 -10.38 4.93 8.64
N LEU A 119 -9.67 6.03 8.90
CA LEU A 119 -10.05 7.35 8.41
C LEU A 119 -9.95 7.43 6.88
N SER A 120 -8.90 6.87 6.28
CA SER A 120 -8.69 6.88 4.82
C SER A 120 -9.73 6.08 4.05
N ASP A 121 -10.29 5.03 4.67
CA ASP A 121 -11.35 4.22 4.08
C ASP A 121 -12.73 4.91 4.14
N GLY A 122 -12.82 6.04 4.83
CA GLY A 122 -14.01 6.87 4.92
C GLY A 122 -15.03 6.39 5.97
N ASN A 123 -16.16 7.08 5.99
CA ASN A 123 -17.13 6.98 7.09
C ASN A 123 -17.71 5.58 7.33
N ALA A 124 -17.81 4.74 6.30
CA ALA A 124 -18.30 3.36 6.44
C ALA A 124 -17.34 2.50 7.26
N ALA A 125 -16.04 2.65 7.03
CA ALA A 125 -15.00 1.98 7.80
C ALA A 125 -14.95 2.48 9.25
N ILE A 126 -15.04 3.80 9.44
CA ILE A 126 -15.13 4.42 10.77
C ILE A 126 -16.32 3.85 11.54
N LEU A 127 -17.50 3.82 10.92
CA LEU A 127 -18.71 3.29 11.53
C LEU A 127 -18.57 1.81 11.92
N ASN A 128 -17.97 1.00 11.05
CA ASN A 128 -17.69 -0.40 11.36
C ASN A 128 -16.77 -0.53 12.58
N PHE A 129 -15.66 0.20 12.57
CA PHE A 129 -14.66 0.18 13.63
C PHE A 129 -15.22 0.59 15.00
N ILE A 130 -15.95 1.71 15.08
CA ILE A 130 -16.54 2.17 16.36
C ILE A 130 -17.61 1.21 16.89
N ARG A 131 -18.40 0.56 16.01
CA ARG A 131 -19.38 -0.46 16.43
C ARG A 131 -18.68 -1.65 17.06
N GLN A 132 -17.60 -2.11 16.44
CA GLN A 132 -16.81 -3.21 17.00
C GLN A 132 -16.24 -2.86 18.37
N ILE A 133 -15.77 -1.63 18.58
CA ILE A 133 -15.28 -1.18 19.89
C ILE A 133 -16.40 -1.17 20.95
N ASP A 134 -17.59 -0.66 20.60
CA ASP A 134 -18.77 -0.64 21.47
C ASP A 134 -19.20 -2.07 21.85
N GLU A 135 -19.30 -2.97 20.86
CA GLU A 135 -19.69 -4.37 21.05
C GLU A 135 -18.67 -5.20 21.84
N GLN A 136 -17.37 -4.89 21.69
CA GLN A 136 -16.28 -5.63 22.33
C GLN A 136 -15.88 -5.06 23.70
N GLU A 137 -16.51 -3.96 24.13
CA GLU A 137 -16.24 -3.24 25.38
C GLU A 137 -14.75 -2.88 25.55
N GLY A 138 -14.25 -2.15 24.56
CA GLY A 138 -12.97 -1.48 24.62
C GLY A 138 -11.94 -2.02 23.64
N THR A 139 -10.74 -1.48 23.78
CA THR A 139 -9.66 -1.58 22.82
C THR A 139 -8.39 -2.19 23.45
N ILE A 140 -7.42 -2.48 22.60
CA ILE A 140 -6.06 -2.83 22.99
C ILE A 140 -5.07 -2.03 22.13
N PRO A 141 -4.02 -1.44 22.71
CA PRO A 141 -3.02 -0.72 21.94
C PRO A 141 -2.18 -1.64 21.05
N LEU A 142 -1.91 -1.19 19.83
CA LEU A 142 -1.05 -1.86 18.86
C LEU A 142 0.43 -1.51 19.12
N TYR A 143 1.23 -2.51 19.49
CA TYR A 143 2.68 -2.38 19.59
C TYR A 143 3.37 -3.24 18.53
N GLU A 144 3.08 -2.93 17.28
CA GLU A 144 3.66 -3.66 16.16
C GLU A 144 3.92 -2.80 14.93
N ALA A 145 5.07 -3.03 14.28
CA ALA A 145 5.48 -2.35 13.08
C ALA A 145 6.18 -3.25 12.06
N LYS A 146 6.41 -2.71 10.86
CA LYS A 146 7.27 -3.31 9.84
C LYS A 146 8.66 -2.68 9.84
N LEU A 147 9.68 -3.52 9.70
CA LEU A 147 11.05 -3.13 9.40
C LEU A 147 11.40 -3.59 7.99
N LEU A 148 11.67 -2.65 7.08
CA LEU A 148 12.00 -2.93 5.69
C LEU A 148 13.51 -2.69 5.48
N ILE A 149 14.28 -3.76 5.32
CA ILE A 149 15.73 -3.70 5.07
C ILE A 149 15.96 -3.73 3.56
N VAL A 150 16.44 -2.61 3.02
CA VAL A 150 16.62 -2.37 1.58
C VAL A 150 18.05 -1.96 1.29
N GLY A 151 18.48 -2.11 0.03
CA GLY A 151 19.85 -1.79 -0.38
C GLY A 151 20.40 -2.73 -1.45
N GLN A 152 21.57 -2.39 -1.96
CA GLN A 152 22.23 -3.14 -3.03
C GLN A 152 22.58 -4.59 -2.64
N PRO A 153 22.80 -5.50 -3.61
CA PRO A 153 23.27 -6.86 -3.34
C PRO A 153 24.58 -6.85 -2.53
N GLY A 154 24.68 -7.72 -1.53
CA GLY A 154 25.88 -7.84 -0.70
C GLY A 154 26.09 -6.73 0.35
N ALA A 155 25.14 -5.81 0.55
CA ALA A 155 25.27 -4.73 1.54
C ALA A 155 25.24 -5.17 3.02
N GLY A 156 25.05 -6.45 3.32
CA GLY A 156 24.92 -6.95 4.70
C GLY A 156 23.50 -6.94 5.26
N LYS A 157 22.47 -6.90 4.40
CA LYS A 157 21.05 -6.91 4.81
C LYS A 157 20.68 -8.14 5.62
N THR A 158 20.97 -9.32 5.07
CA THR A 158 20.78 -10.61 5.76
C THR A 158 21.61 -10.68 7.04
N THR A 159 22.84 -10.15 7.03
CA THR A 159 23.69 -10.09 8.24
C THR A 159 23.08 -9.26 9.36
N LEU A 160 22.49 -8.10 9.04
CA LEU A 160 21.76 -7.31 10.02
C LEU A 160 20.53 -8.07 10.54
N LEU A 161 19.76 -8.70 9.64
CA LEU A 161 18.59 -9.48 10.02
C LEU A 161 18.94 -10.61 11.00
N GLU A 162 19.98 -11.39 10.69
CA GLU A 162 20.45 -12.47 11.58
C GLU A 162 20.93 -11.93 12.93
N LYS A 163 21.65 -10.81 12.96
CA LYS A 163 22.08 -10.16 14.22
C LYS A 163 20.93 -9.62 15.05
N LEU A 164 19.85 -9.13 14.43
CA LEU A 164 18.65 -8.69 15.15
C LEU A 164 17.93 -9.87 15.81
N ASN A 165 17.90 -11.02 15.14
CA ASN A 165 17.28 -12.24 15.65
C ASN A 165 18.12 -12.94 16.71
N ASP A 166 19.43 -13.03 16.48
CA ASP A 166 20.40 -13.61 17.39
C ASP A 166 21.58 -12.64 17.60
N PRO A 167 21.62 -11.92 18.73
CA PRO A 167 22.73 -11.03 19.07
C PRO A 167 24.09 -11.76 19.18
N SER A 168 24.08 -13.08 19.29
CA SER A 168 25.29 -13.92 19.30
C SER A 168 25.73 -14.40 17.91
N TYR A 169 24.98 -14.07 16.86
CA TYR A 169 25.29 -14.43 15.48
C TYR A 169 26.69 -13.97 15.09
N ILE A 170 27.51 -14.95 14.67
CA ILE A 170 28.87 -14.74 14.20
C ILE A 170 28.84 -14.62 12.69
N VAL A 171 29.28 -13.46 12.18
CA VAL A 171 29.38 -13.24 10.74
C VAL A 171 30.42 -14.20 10.15
N PRO A 172 30.07 -15.00 9.13
CA PRO A 172 31.03 -15.86 8.44
C PRO A 172 32.21 -15.04 7.92
N LYS A 173 33.45 -15.53 8.13
CA LYS A 173 34.68 -14.79 7.81
C LYS A 173 35.01 -14.72 6.31
N GLU A 174 34.30 -15.46 5.46
CA GLU A 174 34.56 -15.52 4.02
C GLU A 174 33.61 -14.62 3.25
N ASP A 175 34.11 -13.42 2.91
CA ASP A 175 33.61 -12.66 1.76
C ASP A 175 33.81 -13.55 0.51
N GLY A 176 32.74 -14.22 0.07
CA GLY A 176 32.75 -15.03 -1.15
C GLY A 176 32.74 -16.54 -0.97
N ASP A 177 32.24 -17.07 0.16
CA ASP A 177 31.78 -18.46 0.16
C ASP A 177 30.71 -18.62 -0.95
N PRO A 178 30.94 -19.45 -1.97
CA PRO A 178 29.98 -19.67 -3.06
C PRO A 178 28.64 -20.25 -2.57
N ASN A 179 28.53 -20.68 -1.31
CA ASN A 179 27.28 -21.12 -0.68
C ASN A 179 26.47 -20.00 -0.01
N ILE A 180 27.01 -18.79 0.19
CA ILE A 180 26.21 -17.64 0.66
C ILE A 180 25.58 -16.99 -0.57
N GLU A 181 24.50 -17.62 -1.05
CA GLU A 181 23.72 -17.09 -2.17
C GLU A 181 23.06 -15.76 -1.78
N SER A 182 22.99 -14.84 -2.73
CA SER A 182 22.29 -13.56 -2.54
C SER A 182 20.80 -13.83 -2.25
N THR A 183 20.19 -13.08 -1.32
CA THR A 183 18.74 -13.17 -1.07
C THR A 183 17.96 -13.09 -2.37
N ILE A 184 17.17 -14.15 -2.63
CA ILE A 184 16.28 -14.23 -3.77
C ILE A 184 14.91 -13.73 -3.32
N GLY A 185 14.46 -12.65 -3.93
CA GLY A 185 13.14 -12.10 -3.71
C GLY A 185 13.07 -11.28 -2.44
N VAL A 186 12.26 -11.70 -1.46
CA VAL A 186 12.12 -11.02 -0.17
C VAL A 186 12.06 -12.09 0.89
N ASN A 187 12.86 -12.00 1.96
CA ASN A 187 12.77 -12.88 3.12
C ASN A 187 11.99 -12.16 4.22
N ILE A 188 10.92 -12.77 4.71
CA ILE A 188 10.08 -12.22 5.77
C ILE A 188 10.30 -13.02 7.04
N TYR A 189 10.85 -12.36 8.06
CA TYR A 189 10.97 -12.89 9.41
C TYR A 189 9.94 -12.21 10.32
N GLU A 190 9.08 -13.00 10.93
CA GLU A 190 7.98 -12.50 11.75
C GLU A 190 8.18 -12.81 13.22
N GLY A 191 7.61 -11.97 14.08
CA GLY A 191 7.58 -12.22 15.51
C GLY A 191 8.88 -11.87 16.23
N TRP A 192 9.78 -11.10 15.60
CA TRP A 192 10.85 -10.44 16.36
C TRP A 192 10.19 -9.56 17.42
N SER A 193 10.60 -9.73 18.67
CA SER A 193 9.95 -9.05 19.78
C SER A 193 10.95 -8.59 20.82
N PHE A 194 10.62 -7.48 21.47
CA PHE A 194 11.45 -6.85 22.49
C PHE A 194 10.59 -6.07 23.48
N PRO A 195 11.07 -5.81 24.71
CA PRO A 195 10.32 -5.05 25.70
C PRO A 195 10.00 -3.61 25.25
N MET A 196 8.78 -3.15 25.51
CA MET A 196 8.37 -1.75 25.28
C MET A 196 9.22 -0.76 26.09
N GLY A 197 9.74 -1.19 27.23
CA GLY A 197 10.71 -0.47 28.04
C GLY A 197 11.46 -1.42 28.95
N ASP A 198 12.54 -0.95 29.57
CA ASP A 198 13.35 -1.76 30.49
C ASP A 198 12.47 -2.33 31.62
N GLY A 199 12.41 -3.66 31.72
CA GLY A 199 11.60 -4.37 32.71
C GLY A 199 10.09 -4.42 32.42
N SER A 200 9.62 -3.92 31.26
CA SER A 200 8.22 -4.04 30.85
C SER A 200 7.86 -5.48 30.46
N SER A 201 6.71 -5.97 30.94
CA SER A 201 6.12 -7.24 30.47
C SER A 201 5.43 -7.11 29.11
N GLN A 202 5.22 -5.88 28.64
CA GLN A 202 4.61 -5.61 27.34
C GLN A 202 5.67 -5.67 26.25
N LEU A 203 5.44 -6.55 25.27
CA LEU A 203 6.33 -6.76 24.14
C LEU A 203 5.87 -5.95 22.93
N PHE A 204 6.83 -5.28 22.29
CA PHE A 204 6.70 -4.80 20.93
C PHE A 204 7.01 -5.94 19.96
N LYS A 205 6.27 -6.03 18.86
CA LYS A 205 6.52 -6.99 17.77
C LYS A 205 6.95 -6.26 16.51
N ALA A 206 7.86 -6.82 15.73
CA ALA A 206 8.14 -6.31 14.40
C ALA A 206 8.26 -7.43 13.37
N ASN A 207 7.78 -7.14 12.17
CA ASN A 207 7.95 -8.01 11.00
C ASN A 207 9.12 -7.46 10.19
N LEU A 208 10.16 -8.27 10.02
CA LEU A 208 11.42 -7.91 9.38
C LEU A 208 11.40 -8.41 7.94
N TRP A 209 11.67 -7.52 7.00
CA TRP A 209 11.66 -7.82 5.58
C TRP A 209 13.06 -7.56 5.00
N ASP A 210 13.78 -8.61 4.60
CA ASP A 210 15.05 -8.53 3.87
C ASP A 210 14.80 -8.62 2.37
N PHE A 211 14.92 -7.49 1.68
CA PHE A 211 14.71 -7.41 0.24
C PHE A 211 15.97 -7.86 -0.49
N GLY A 212 15.83 -8.74 -1.48
CA GLY A 212 16.90 -9.02 -2.42
C GLY A 212 17.31 -7.75 -3.17
N GLY A 213 18.58 -7.63 -3.54
CA GLY A 213 19.10 -6.40 -4.17
C GLY A 213 19.07 -6.41 -5.71
N GLN A 214 18.54 -7.45 -6.36
CA GLN A 214 18.72 -7.65 -7.80
C GLN A 214 17.74 -6.81 -8.62
N GLU A 215 18.14 -6.34 -9.80
CA GLU A 215 17.31 -5.45 -10.63
C GLU A 215 15.95 -6.03 -11.02
N ILE A 216 15.88 -7.35 -11.25
CA ILE A 216 14.63 -8.03 -11.58
C ILE A 216 13.63 -8.01 -10.41
N GLN A 217 14.13 -7.87 -9.17
CA GLN A 217 13.35 -7.82 -7.94
C GLN A 217 12.82 -6.40 -7.68
N TYR A 218 13.46 -5.36 -8.21
CA TYR A 218 13.01 -3.97 -8.03
C TYR A 218 11.58 -3.71 -8.52
N MET A 219 11.14 -4.44 -9.54
CA MET A 219 9.76 -4.34 -10.05
C MET A 219 8.73 -4.91 -9.07
N THR A 220 9.10 -5.96 -8.34
CA THR A 220 8.26 -6.68 -7.38
C THR A 220 8.37 -6.11 -5.97
N HIS A 221 9.41 -5.33 -5.66
CA HIS A 221 9.54 -4.64 -4.37
C HIS A 221 8.37 -3.70 -4.07
N HIS A 222 7.78 -3.11 -5.11
CA HIS A 222 6.62 -2.23 -4.96
C HIS A 222 5.47 -2.88 -4.18
N PHE A 223 5.28 -4.21 -4.26
CA PHE A 223 4.21 -4.89 -3.51
C PHE A 223 4.42 -4.91 -2.00
N PHE A 224 5.64 -4.63 -1.54
CA PHE A 224 6.04 -4.84 -0.14
C PHE A 224 6.57 -3.56 0.51
N LEU A 225 7.04 -2.59 -0.27
CA LEU A 225 7.33 -1.25 0.23
C LEU A 225 5.99 -0.55 0.54
N THR A 226 5.78 -0.24 1.81
CA THR A 226 4.51 0.29 2.32
C THR A 226 4.77 1.44 3.30
N PRO A 227 3.82 2.38 3.45
CA PRO A 227 3.88 3.40 4.50
C PRO A 227 3.95 2.80 5.90
N ARG A 228 4.17 3.65 6.91
CA ARG A 228 4.20 3.25 8.33
C ARG A 228 5.19 2.13 8.65
N ALA A 229 6.31 2.13 7.96
CA ALA A 229 7.42 1.21 8.21
C ALA A 229 8.68 1.99 8.59
N LEU A 230 9.57 1.34 9.33
CA LEU A 230 10.94 1.80 9.45
C LEU A 230 11.75 1.23 8.28
N TYR A 231 12.34 2.10 7.47
CA TYR A 231 13.24 1.69 6.39
C TYR A 231 14.68 1.67 6.89
N VAL A 232 15.35 0.54 6.76
CA VAL A 232 16.80 0.42 6.99
C VAL A 232 17.49 0.32 5.65
N LEU A 233 18.16 1.40 5.22
CA LEU A 233 18.89 1.45 3.97
C LEU A 233 20.34 1.02 4.20
N MET A 234 20.61 -0.23 3.85
CA MET A 234 21.93 -0.87 3.96
C MET A 234 22.80 -0.51 2.77
N ALA A 235 24.02 -0.06 3.04
CA ALA A 235 25.03 0.20 2.03
C ALA A 235 26.35 -0.53 2.38
N ASP A 236 26.97 -1.10 1.35
CA ASP A 236 28.32 -1.63 1.46
C ASP A 236 29.29 -0.46 1.27
N ASP A 237 30.06 -0.14 2.32
CA ASP A 237 30.97 0.98 2.31
C ASP A 237 32.24 0.73 1.45
N ARG A 238 32.37 -0.44 0.82
CA ARG A 238 33.45 -0.79 -0.10
C ARG A 238 33.26 -0.26 -1.53
N LYS A 239 32.05 0.13 -1.93
CA LYS A 239 31.70 0.45 -3.33
C LYS A 239 31.22 1.89 -3.48
N GLN A 240 31.85 2.68 -4.37
CA GLN A 240 31.40 4.03 -4.70
C GLN A 240 30.03 4.09 -5.43
N ASN A 241 29.51 2.95 -5.89
CA ASN A 241 28.27 2.87 -6.67
C ASN A 241 27.05 2.43 -5.84
N THR A 242 26.97 2.89 -4.60
CA THR A 242 25.77 2.74 -3.77
C THR A 242 24.62 3.54 -4.41
N GLU A 243 23.59 2.85 -4.93
CA GLU A 243 22.41 3.45 -5.59
C GLU A 243 21.49 4.23 -4.61
N PHE A 244 22.04 5.06 -3.72
CA PHE A 244 21.30 5.83 -2.72
C PHE A 244 20.19 6.68 -3.37
N ASP A 245 20.51 7.37 -4.46
CA ASP A 245 19.52 8.21 -5.16
C ASP A 245 18.30 7.40 -5.62
N TYR A 246 18.48 6.16 -6.08
CA TYR A 246 17.37 5.29 -6.42
C TYR A 246 16.55 4.92 -5.18
N TRP A 247 17.22 4.47 -4.10
CA TRP A 247 16.55 4.02 -2.88
C TRP A 247 15.77 5.13 -2.19
N PHE A 248 16.35 6.33 -2.04
CA PHE A 248 15.62 7.47 -1.47
C PHE A 248 14.43 7.85 -2.34
N ARG A 249 14.54 7.84 -3.68
CA ARG A 249 13.41 8.15 -4.56
C ARG A 249 12.30 7.12 -4.47
N ILE A 250 12.60 5.82 -4.45
CA ILE A 250 11.57 4.78 -4.37
C ILE A 250 10.92 4.71 -2.98
N ILE A 251 11.69 4.92 -1.90
CA ILE A 251 11.15 5.04 -0.55
C ILE A 251 10.25 6.27 -0.46
N ASN A 252 10.65 7.41 -1.03
CA ASN A 252 9.81 8.62 -1.06
C ASN A 252 8.50 8.40 -1.83
N LEU A 253 8.56 7.61 -2.90
CA LEU A 253 7.42 7.35 -3.78
C LEU A 253 6.39 6.42 -3.12
N LEU A 254 6.86 5.40 -2.38
CA LEU A 254 6.04 4.28 -1.90
C LEU A 254 5.87 4.22 -0.37
N GLY A 255 6.74 4.89 0.38
CA GLY A 255 6.75 4.89 1.85
C GLY A 255 5.83 5.91 2.49
N LYS A 256 5.00 6.60 1.71
CA LYS A 256 4.01 7.55 2.20
C LYS A 256 2.67 7.35 1.49
N GLU A 257 1.59 7.46 2.24
CA GLU A 257 0.22 7.44 1.70
C GLU A 257 -0.29 8.86 1.46
N LYS A 258 0.12 9.81 2.30
CA LYS A 258 -0.21 11.24 2.20
C LYS A 258 1.06 12.08 2.06
N GLU A 259 0.91 13.33 1.62
CA GLU A 259 2.06 14.21 1.39
C GLU A 259 2.77 14.64 2.69
N ASP A 260 2.03 14.70 3.80
CA ASP A 260 2.47 15.16 5.12
C ASP A 260 3.00 14.04 6.04
N GLU A 261 2.89 12.78 5.62
CA GLU A 261 3.39 11.64 6.38
C GLU A 261 4.93 11.64 6.42
N GLN A 262 5.50 11.49 7.62
CA GLN A 262 6.94 11.37 7.80
C GLN A 262 7.41 9.93 7.61
N ILE A 263 8.46 9.75 6.80
CA ILE A 263 9.09 8.44 6.58
C ILE A 263 10.34 8.33 7.44
N ASN A 264 10.42 7.30 8.29
CA ASN A 264 11.61 7.03 9.08
C ASN A 264 12.60 6.18 8.28
N VAL A 265 13.82 6.71 8.07
CA VAL A 265 14.88 6.04 7.32
C VAL A 265 16.17 6.01 8.14
N LEU A 266 16.66 4.82 8.46
CA LEU A 266 17.96 4.59 9.06
C LEU A 266 18.94 4.09 7.98
N VAL A 267 19.89 4.94 7.60
CA VAL A 267 21.01 4.56 6.71
C VAL A 267 22.07 3.85 7.54
N VAL A 268 22.42 2.63 7.15
CA VAL A 268 23.48 1.84 7.78
C VAL A 268 24.60 1.61 6.77
N LEU A 269 25.73 2.27 7.02
CA LEU A 269 26.95 2.10 6.26
C LEU A 269 27.72 0.94 6.88
N ASN A 270 27.71 -0.20 6.19
CA ASN A 270 28.42 -1.40 6.63
C ASN A 270 29.90 -1.30 6.21
N GLU A 271 30.77 -1.07 7.19
CA GLU A 271 32.21 -0.95 7.05
C GLU A 271 32.91 -2.30 7.25
N ILE A 272 34.13 -2.42 6.72
CA ILE A 272 35.06 -3.50 7.09
C ILE A 272 36.40 -2.88 7.50
N ASN A 273 36.88 -3.22 8.70
CA ASN A 273 38.09 -2.68 9.31
C ASN A 273 38.08 -1.15 9.51
N HIS A 274 36.90 -0.57 9.75
CA HIS A 274 36.71 0.88 9.96
C HIS A 274 37.22 1.77 8.82
N ARG A 275 37.16 1.26 7.59
CA ARG A 275 37.49 2.01 6.38
C ARG A 275 36.21 2.31 5.63
N SER A 276 35.83 3.59 5.63
CA SER A 276 34.75 4.10 4.79
C SER A 276 35.30 4.58 3.44
N VAL A 277 34.63 4.22 2.35
CA VAL A 277 34.94 4.68 0.98
C VAL A 277 33.74 5.40 0.35
N THR A 278 32.59 5.43 1.03
CA THR A 278 31.38 6.11 0.57
C THR A 278 31.37 7.58 0.96
N ASN A 279 30.92 8.42 0.03
CA ASN A 279 30.72 9.86 0.24
C ASN A 279 29.26 10.17 0.59
N PHE A 280 28.62 9.38 1.45
CA PHE A 280 27.21 9.60 1.78
C PHE A 280 27.01 10.96 2.46
N ASP A 281 26.31 11.87 1.78
CA ASP A 281 26.04 13.21 2.29
C ASP A 281 24.66 13.28 2.94
N LEU A 282 24.62 13.08 4.26
CA LEU A 282 23.39 13.16 5.05
C LEU A 282 22.67 14.52 4.91
N ALA A 283 23.41 15.62 4.78
CA ALA A 283 22.82 16.95 4.65
C ALA A 283 22.15 17.13 3.28
N LYS A 284 22.75 16.62 2.20
CA LYS A 284 22.15 16.57 0.85
C LYS A 284 20.81 15.83 0.86
N TYR A 285 20.75 14.65 1.47
CA TYR A 285 19.52 13.84 1.47
C TYR A 285 18.44 14.43 2.37
N ARG A 286 18.78 14.93 3.56
CA ARG A 286 17.80 15.64 4.42
C ARG A 286 17.22 16.89 3.74
N LYS A 287 18.04 17.62 2.98
CA LYS A 287 17.58 18.77 2.20
C LYS A 287 16.69 18.36 1.02
N SER A 288 17.02 17.27 0.33
CA SER A 288 16.27 16.77 -0.83
C SER A 288 14.95 16.10 -0.43
N TYR A 289 14.86 15.56 0.78
CA TYR A 289 13.71 14.79 1.27
C TYR A 289 13.27 15.29 2.66
N PRO A 290 12.66 16.48 2.75
CA PRO A 290 12.25 17.07 4.03
C PRO A 290 11.15 16.27 4.76
N GLY A 291 10.37 15.46 4.03
CA GLY A 291 9.39 14.53 4.60
C GLY A 291 9.99 13.22 5.15
N MET A 292 11.33 13.09 5.16
CA MET A 292 12.01 11.92 5.71
C MET A 292 12.80 12.27 6.96
N ASN A 293 12.58 11.53 8.04
CA ASN A 293 13.45 11.51 9.20
C ASN A 293 14.64 10.58 8.91
N ILE A 294 15.69 11.15 8.31
CA ILE A 294 16.88 10.39 7.89
C ILE A 294 17.92 10.40 9.02
N GLN A 295 18.25 9.21 9.53
CA GLN A 295 19.37 8.96 10.43
C GLN A 295 20.46 8.15 9.72
N MET A 296 21.70 8.21 10.21
CA MET A 296 22.84 7.50 9.62
C MET A 296 23.74 6.92 10.70
N ARG A 297 24.18 5.67 10.50
CA ARG A 297 25.12 4.95 11.36
C ARG A 297 26.14 4.19 10.55
N GLU A 298 27.38 4.23 11.01
CA GLU A 298 28.47 3.40 10.53
C GLU A 298 28.63 2.20 11.46
N VAL A 299 28.61 1.00 10.89
CA VAL A 299 28.71 -0.26 11.65
C VAL A 299 29.67 -1.18 10.93
N ASP A 300 30.56 -1.85 11.66
CA ASP A 300 31.34 -2.96 11.15
C ASP A 300 30.78 -4.25 11.74
N PHE A 301 30.01 -5.02 10.97
CA PHE A 301 29.41 -6.25 11.49
C PHE A 301 30.42 -7.38 11.73
N SER A 302 31.63 -7.27 11.17
CA SER A 302 32.70 -8.27 11.34
C SER A 302 33.37 -8.17 12.71
N VAL A 303 33.24 -7.03 13.39
CA VAL A 303 33.78 -6.77 14.71
C VAL A 303 32.63 -6.68 15.72
N LYS A 304 32.80 -7.35 16.87
CA LYS A 304 31.87 -7.13 17.99
C LYS A 304 32.30 -5.86 18.74
N ASP A 305 31.65 -4.75 18.42
CA ASP A 305 31.89 -3.46 19.05
C ASP A 305 30.58 -2.81 19.54
N ARG A 306 30.72 -1.69 20.27
CA ARG A 306 29.57 -0.96 20.81
C ARG A 306 28.61 -0.49 19.72
N ARG A 307 29.07 -0.22 18.49
CA ARG A 307 28.24 0.25 17.37
C ARG A 307 27.38 -0.89 16.83
N SER A 308 27.98 -2.07 16.66
CA SER A 308 27.26 -3.28 16.25
C SER A 308 26.23 -3.73 17.30
N ASP A 309 26.51 -3.50 18.58
CA ASP A 309 25.59 -3.85 19.68
C ASP A 309 24.48 -2.79 19.87
N SER A 310 24.72 -1.53 19.51
CA SER A 310 23.74 -0.45 19.66
C SER A 310 22.70 -0.40 18.54
N ILE A 311 23.00 -0.96 17.34
CA ILE A 311 22.11 -0.84 16.17
C ILE A 311 20.72 -1.44 16.44
N ALA A 312 20.66 -2.56 17.17
CA ALA A 312 19.41 -3.18 17.54
C ALA A 312 18.56 -2.25 18.44
N HIS A 313 19.19 -1.64 19.45
CA HIS A 313 18.51 -0.71 20.36
C HIS A 313 17.99 0.54 19.65
N GLU A 314 18.75 1.03 18.66
CA GLU A 314 18.34 2.18 17.85
C GLU A 314 17.16 1.85 16.93
N ILE A 315 17.20 0.70 16.26
CA ILE A 315 16.07 0.19 15.47
C ILE A 315 14.84 0.03 16.36
N GLN A 316 14.99 -0.52 17.57
CA GLN A 316 13.90 -0.64 18.54
C GLN A 316 13.33 0.73 18.94
N ALA A 317 14.16 1.74 19.16
CA ALA A 317 13.72 3.09 19.49
C ALA A 317 12.92 3.72 18.34
N LEU A 318 13.46 3.66 17.12
CA LEU A 318 12.81 4.18 15.91
C LEU A 318 11.47 3.49 15.61
N LEU A 319 11.38 2.18 15.83
CA LEU A 319 10.13 1.44 15.66
C LEU A 319 9.06 1.90 16.64
N LYS A 320 9.43 2.21 17.90
CA LYS A 320 8.49 2.72 18.91
C LYS A 320 7.98 4.13 18.62
N GLU A 321 8.70 4.90 17.82
CA GLU A 321 8.34 6.28 17.41
C GLU A 321 7.43 6.33 16.18
N LEU A 322 7.11 5.18 15.56
CA LEU A 322 6.21 5.16 14.41
C LEU A 322 4.79 5.61 14.80
N PRO A 323 4.08 6.36 13.93
CA PRO A 323 2.88 7.11 14.31
C PRO A 323 1.69 6.24 14.72
N HIS A 324 1.61 5.01 14.22
CA HIS A 324 0.53 4.05 14.51
C HIS A 324 0.78 3.23 15.79
N ILE A 325 1.93 3.39 16.42
CA ILE A 325 2.27 2.65 17.63
C ILE A 325 1.48 3.23 18.80
N GLY A 326 0.69 2.38 19.44
CA GLY A 326 -0.27 2.75 20.47
C GLY A 326 -1.70 2.91 19.96
N ASP A 327 -1.94 2.77 18.65
CA ASP A 327 -3.30 2.82 18.09
C ASP A 327 -4.20 1.79 18.77
N GLU A 328 -5.38 2.25 19.19
CA GLU A 328 -6.33 1.45 19.96
C GLU A 328 -7.20 0.60 19.04
N LEU A 329 -6.97 -0.72 19.02
CA LEU A 329 -7.67 -1.67 18.14
C LEU A 329 -8.76 -2.46 18.87
N PRO A 330 -9.79 -2.98 18.17
CA PRO A 330 -10.80 -3.84 18.78
C PRO A 330 -10.17 -5.10 19.40
N LYS A 331 -10.52 -5.39 20.66
CA LYS A 331 -9.92 -6.49 21.45
C LYS A 331 -9.97 -7.86 20.80
N LEU A 332 -11.01 -8.18 20.03
CA LEU A 332 -11.17 -9.47 19.36
C LEU A 332 -10.18 -9.69 18.21
N TRP A 333 -9.59 -8.63 17.66
CA TRP A 333 -8.68 -8.75 16.52
C TRP A 333 -7.41 -9.51 16.90
N VAL A 334 -6.90 -9.30 18.12
CA VAL A 334 -5.69 -9.96 18.62
C VAL A 334 -5.84 -11.49 18.69
N PRO A 335 -6.82 -12.06 19.41
CA PRO A 335 -6.96 -13.51 19.50
C PRO A 335 -7.39 -14.15 18.16
N ILE A 336 -8.12 -13.45 17.30
CA ILE A 336 -8.39 -13.93 15.92
C ILE A 336 -7.07 -14.07 15.17
N ARG A 337 -6.23 -13.04 15.23
CA ARG A 337 -4.94 -13.03 14.56
C ARG A 337 -3.98 -14.09 15.11
N GLU A 338 -3.88 -14.25 16.43
CA GLU A 338 -3.06 -15.29 17.04
C GLU A 338 -3.44 -16.68 16.51
N GLU A 339 -4.74 -16.94 16.38
CA GLU A 339 -5.23 -18.18 15.81
C GLU A 339 -4.90 -18.34 14.32
N LEU A 340 -4.99 -17.27 13.53
CA LEU A 340 -4.54 -17.27 12.14
C LEU A 340 -3.03 -17.57 12.02
N LEU A 341 -2.21 -17.06 12.94
CA LEU A 341 -0.78 -17.36 13.00
C LEU A 341 -0.49 -18.83 13.35
N GLU A 342 -1.33 -19.47 14.16
CA GLU A 342 -1.23 -20.91 14.42
C GLU A 342 -1.63 -21.73 13.19
N ILE A 343 -2.78 -21.43 12.55
CA ILE A 343 -3.22 -22.09 11.31
C ILE A 343 -2.16 -21.96 10.22
N ARG A 344 -1.55 -20.78 10.15
CA ARG A 344 -0.47 -20.48 9.21
C ARG A 344 0.68 -21.47 9.31
N LYS A 345 1.03 -22.01 10.49
CA LYS A 345 2.16 -22.96 10.61
C LYS A 345 2.00 -24.14 9.65
N GLU A 346 0.78 -24.63 9.49
CA GLU A 346 0.45 -25.77 8.63
C GLU A 346 0.00 -25.35 7.22
N LYS A 347 -0.78 -24.27 7.08
CA LYS A 347 -1.38 -23.85 5.80
C LYS A 347 -0.84 -22.50 5.31
N PRO A 348 -0.37 -22.37 4.06
CA PRO A 348 0.07 -21.09 3.51
C PRO A 348 -1.08 -20.14 3.17
N HIS A 349 -2.29 -20.66 2.96
CA HIS A 349 -3.50 -19.91 2.67
C HIS A 349 -4.73 -20.65 3.20
N ILE A 350 -5.84 -19.92 3.30
CA ILE A 350 -7.17 -20.43 3.64
C ILE A 350 -8.22 -19.75 2.74
N SER A 351 -9.41 -20.32 2.70
CA SER A 351 -10.58 -19.64 2.12
C SER A 351 -11.06 -18.50 3.01
N PHE A 352 -11.78 -17.53 2.43
CA PHE A 352 -12.45 -16.50 3.24
C PHE A 352 -13.51 -17.12 4.16
N PHE A 353 -14.15 -18.22 3.76
CA PHE A 353 -15.07 -18.95 4.63
C PHE A 353 -14.36 -19.52 5.87
N GLU A 354 -13.17 -20.09 5.72
CA GLU A 354 -12.35 -20.54 6.86
C GLU A 354 -11.92 -19.35 7.74
N PHE A 355 -11.54 -18.23 7.14
CA PHE A 355 -11.22 -16.99 7.87
C PHE A 355 -12.42 -16.48 8.68
N ALA A 356 -13.60 -16.41 8.05
CA ALA A 356 -14.86 -16.03 8.70
C ALA A 356 -15.22 -17.00 9.84
N ALA A 357 -14.99 -18.30 9.67
CA ALA A 357 -15.19 -19.28 10.72
C ALA A 357 -14.29 -19.03 11.93
N VAL A 358 -13.02 -18.64 11.72
CA VAL A 358 -12.11 -18.22 12.80
C VAL A 358 -12.65 -16.97 13.50
N CYS A 359 -13.13 -15.99 12.74
CA CYS A 359 -13.71 -14.75 13.30
C CYS A 359 -14.96 -14.99 14.16
N LYS A 360 -15.80 -15.95 13.77
CA LYS A 360 -17.05 -16.31 14.45
C LYS A 360 -16.89 -17.19 15.69
N LYS A 361 -15.67 -17.69 15.98
CA LYS A 361 -15.42 -18.45 17.21
C LYS A 361 -15.72 -17.60 18.44
N ASP A 362 -16.46 -18.19 19.38
CA ASP A 362 -16.79 -17.54 20.63
C ASP A 362 -15.52 -17.36 21.48
N ARG A 363 -15.28 -16.12 21.90
CA ARG A 363 -14.16 -15.71 22.75
C ARG A 363 -14.71 -14.93 23.93
N ASN A 364 -15.09 -15.66 24.97
CA ASN A 364 -15.70 -15.14 26.19
C ASN A 364 -17.03 -14.39 25.94
N GLY A 365 -17.94 -15.00 25.17
CA GLY A 365 -19.25 -14.41 24.85
C GLY A 365 -19.21 -13.34 23.76
N LYS A 366 -18.05 -13.13 23.12
CA LYS A 366 -17.82 -12.13 22.07
C LYS A 366 -17.32 -12.83 20.80
N LYS A 367 -17.82 -12.39 19.66
CA LYS A 367 -17.53 -12.97 18.34
C LYS A 367 -17.72 -11.92 17.24
N LEU A 368 -16.95 -12.05 16.17
CA LEU A 368 -17.05 -11.16 15.02
C LEU A 368 -17.96 -11.81 13.96
N GLU A 369 -19.26 -11.52 14.03
CA GLU A 369 -20.29 -12.23 13.25
C GLU A 369 -20.53 -11.68 11.85
N ARG A 370 -20.54 -10.35 11.72
CA ARG A 370 -20.86 -9.66 10.47
C ARG A 370 -19.73 -9.83 9.46
N GLU A 371 -20.09 -10.13 8.22
CA GLU A 371 -19.12 -10.30 7.13
C GLU A 371 -18.35 -9.00 6.85
N ASP A 372 -19.01 -7.84 6.87
CA ASP A 372 -18.33 -6.55 6.68
C ASP A 372 -17.20 -6.35 7.69
N ASP A 373 -17.43 -6.74 8.95
CA ASP A 373 -16.47 -6.58 10.04
C ASP A 373 -15.29 -7.55 9.88
N GLN A 374 -15.55 -8.76 9.37
CA GLN A 374 -14.54 -9.75 9.01
C GLN A 374 -13.70 -9.30 7.82
N ARG A 375 -14.34 -8.81 6.76
CA ARG A 375 -13.70 -8.24 5.58
C ARG A 375 -12.82 -7.05 5.95
N PHE A 376 -13.32 -6.19 6.83
CA PHE A 376 -12.57 -5.07 7.35
C PHE A 376 -11.32 -5.48 8.13
N LEU A 377 -11.43 -6.44 9.06
CA LEU A 377 -10.27 -7.02 9.74
C LEU A 377 -9.28 -7.62 8.74
N SER A 378 -9.77 -8.35 7.73
CA SER A 378 -8.90 -8.96 6.74
C SER A 378 -8.13 -7.91 5.91
N GLN A 379 -8.76 -6.78 5.58
CA GLN A 379 -8.11 -5.66 4.90
C GLN A 379 -7.07 -4.99 5.78
N TYR A 380 -7.37 -4.83 7.06
CA TYR A 380 -6.45 -4.28 8.03
C TYR A 380 -5.19 -5.15 8.17
N LEU A 381 -5.36 -6.47 8.31
CA LEU A 381 -4.24 -7.42 8.36
C LEU A 381 -3.45 -7.49 7.04
N HIS A 382 -4.12 -7.25 5.90
CA HIS A 382 -3.46 -7.10 4.60
C HIS A 382 -2.51 -5.90 4.57
N ARG A 383 -2.96 -4.73 5.03
CA ARG A 383 -2.13 -3.52 5.12
C ARG A 383 -0.97 -3.68 6.09
N LEU A 384 -1.18 -4.32 7.24
CA LEU A 384 -0.10 -4.68 8.17
C LEU A 384 0.87 -5.72 7.60
N GLY A 385 0.62 -6.30 6.43
CA GLY A 385 1.47 -7.29 5.80
C GLY A 385 1.55 -8.62 6.54
N VAL A 386 0.64 -8.87 7.49
CA VAL A 386 0.54 -10.13 8.25
C VAL A 386 0.01 -11.25 7.35
N MET A 387 -0.87 -10.90 6.42
CA MET A 387 -1.44 -11.79 5.40
C MET A 387 -1.74 -11.00 4.13
N LEU A 388 -2.16 -11.66 3.04
CA LEU A 388 -2.62 -10.99 1.82
C LEU A 388 -4.06 -11.41 1.50
N HIS A 389 -4.92 -10.44 1.18
CA HIS A 389 -6.31 -10.70 0.80
C HIS A 389 -6.79 -9.64 -0.18
N TYR A 390 -7.16 -10.05 -1.39
CA TYR A 390 -7.58 -9.16 -2.48
C TYR A 390 -9.10 -9.25 -2.65
N GLN A 391 -9.82 -8.40 -1.95
CA GLN A 391 -11.28 -8.49 -1.80
C GLN A 391 -12.08 -8.00 -3.01
N GLU A 392 -11.45 -7.22 -3.89
CA GLU A 392 -12.09 -6.60 -5.04
C GLU A 392 -12.06 -7.47 -6.30
N ASP A 393 -11.50 -8.68 -6.21
CA ASP A 393 -11.36 -9.61 -7.33
C ASP A 393 -12.12 -10.90 -7.09
N ASP A 394 -13.03 -11.25 -7.99
CA ASP A 394 -13.94 -12.38 -7.85
C ASP A 394 -13.22 -13.74 -7.76
N ASP A 395 -12.00 -13.87 -8.29
CA ASP A 395 -11.22 -15.12 -8.23
C ASP A 395 -10.42 -15.22 -6.92
N LEU A 396 -10.00 -14.09 -6.36
CA LEU A 396 -9.16 -13.99 -5.15
C LEU A 396 -9.91 -13.59 -3.87
N ASP A 397 -11.18 -13.17 -3.94
CA ASP A 397 -11.99 -12.74 -2.78
C ASP A 397 -12.13 -13.82 -1.70
N ASN A 398 -12.00 -15.08 -2.12
CA ASN A 398 -12.09 -16.25 -1.27
C ASN A 398 -10.71 -16.90 -1.11
N PHE A 399 -9.63 -16.14 -1.31
CA PHE A 399 -8.24 -16.57 -1.19
C PHE A 399 -7.46 -15.68 -0.21
N VAL A 400 -7.38 -16.13 1.03
CA VAL A 400 -6.64 -15.45 2.09
C VAL A 400 -5.27 -16.10 2.24
N ILE A 401 -4.22 -15.42 1.78
CA ILE A 401 -2.84 -15.91 1.86
C ILE A 401 -2.27 -15.57 3.25
N LEU A 402 -2.18 -16.56 4.13
CA LEU A 402 -1.65 -16.39 5.48
C LEU A 402 -0.12 -16.27 5.52
N LYS A 403 0.60 -16.78 4.50
CA LYS A 403 2.05 -16.65 4.34
C LYS A 403 2.38 -15.74 3.14
N PRO A 404 2.59 -14.43 3.33
CA PRO A 404 3.02 -13.55 2.23
C PRO A 404 4.25 -14.10 1.50
N GLN A 405 5.24 -14.61 2.24
CA GLN A 405 6.46 -15.27 1.71
C GLN A 405 6.14 -16.33 0.65
N TRP A 406 5.13 -17.17 0.90
CA TRP A 406 4.75 -18.25 -0.01
C TRP A 406 4.28 -17.71 -1.38
N ALA A 407 3.54 -16.61 -1.38
CA ALA A 407 3.13 -15.95 -2.62
C ALA A 407 4.32 -15.28 -3.31
N VAL A 408 5.20 -14.62 -2.57
CA VAL A 408 6.42 -14.00 -3.10
C VAL A 408 7.31 -15.04 -3.81
N ASP A 409 7.62 -16.13 -3.12
CA ASP A 409 8.45 -17.22 -3.64
C ASP A 409 7.86 -17.84 -4.90
N SER A 410 6.53 -17.97 -4.94
CA SER A 410 5.84 -18.51 -6.12
C SER A 410 6.06 -17.65 -7.36
N VAL A 411 5.98 -16.32 -7.23
CA VAL A 411 6.20 -15.38 -8.33
C VAL A 411 7.65 -15.45 -8.80
N TYR A 412 8.62 -15.37 -7.88
CA TYR A 412 10.04 -15.40 -8.25
C TYR A 412 10.47 -16.73 -8.86
N SER A 413 9.90 -17.86 -8.41
CA SER A 413 10.20 -19.16 -8.99
C SER A 413 9.89 -19.24 -10.50
N VAL A 414 8.92 -18.46 -10.99
CA VAL A 414 8.61 -18.36 -12.43
C VAL A 414 9.56 -17.39 -13.12
N LEU A 415 9.80 -16.22 -12.54
CA LEU A 415 10.64 -15.18 -13.14
C LEU A 415 12.12 -15.57 -13.25
N GLN A 416 12.57 -16.52 -12.43
CA GLN A 416 13.94 -17.03 -12.42
C GLN A 416 14.09 -18.42 -13.08
N ASP A 417 12.98 -19.04 -13.50
CA ASP A 417 13.04 -20.33 -14.17
C ASP A 417 13.87 -20.23 -15.46
N THR A 418 14.83 -21.14 -15.61
CA THR A 418 15.79 -21.09 -16.72
C THR A 418 15.11 -21.24 -18.08
N ALA A 419 14.03 -22.01 -18.18
CA ALA A 419 13.29 -22.18 -19.42
C ALA A 419 12.51 -20.91 -19.75
N VAL A 420 11.83 -20.30 -18.76
CA VAL A 420 11.09 -19.04 -18.93
C VAL A 420 12.03 -17.90 -19.34
N VAL A 421 13.17 -17.76 -18.68
CA VAL A 421 14.19 -16.74 -19.02
C VAL A 421 14.74 -16.96 -20.42
N LYS A 422 15.13 -18.20 -20.78
CA LYS A 422 15.63 -18.51 -22.13
C LYS A 422 14.57 -18.28 -23.21
N ASN A 423 13.31 -18.50 -22.88
CA ASN A 423 12.17 -18.24 -23.75
C ASN A 423 11.69 -16.78 -23.67
N LYS A 424 12.54 -15.86 -23.20
CA LYS A 424 12.30 -14.41 -23.22
C LYS A 424 11.00 -14.01 -22.49
N GLY A 425 10.72 -14.67 -21.37
CA GLY A 425 9.54 -14.41 -20.54
C GLY A 425 8.26 -15.09 -21.01
N ARG A 426 8.28 -15.90 -22.08
CA ARG A 426 7.14 -16.71 -22.52
C ARG A 426 7.06 -18.02 -21.74
N PHE A 427 5.89 -18.32 -21.19
CA PHE A 427 5.66 -19.55 -20.42
C PHE A 427 4.23 -20.05 -20.57
N THR A 428 4.03 -21.34 -20.31
CA THR A 428 2.73 -22.01 -20.40
C THR A 428 2.25 -22.50 -19.03
N LYS A 429 0.98 -22.90 -18.95
CA LYS A 429 0.47 -23.62 -17.76
C LYS A 429 1.28 -24.88 -17.44
N ASP A 430 1.91 -25.53 -18.41
CA ASP A 430 2.76 -26.71 -18.18
C ASP A 430 4.12 -26.33 -17.58
N ASP A 431 4.67 -25.17 -17.94
CA ASP A 431 5.88 -24.65 -17.29
C ASP A 431 5.60 -24.26 -15.85
N LEU A 432 4.42 -23.68 -15.56
CA LEU A 432 3.95 -23.44 -14.20
C LEU A 432 3.82 -24.75 -13.41
N LYS A 433 3.36 -25.87 -14.01
CA LYS A 433 3.35 -27.17 -13.32
C LYS A 433 4.77 -27.64 -12.94
N LYS A 434 5.80 -27.28 -13.72
CA LYS A 434 7.20 -27.62 -13.43
C LYS A 434 7.80 -26.71 -12.35
N CYS A 435 7.51 -25.41 -12.38
CA CYS A 435 7.96 -24.44 -11.37
C CYS A 435 7.25 -24.73 -10.02
N TRP A 436 5.96 -25.00 -10.08
CA TRP A 436 5.07 -25.17 -8.94
C TRP A 436 4.65 -26.63 -8.72
N LYS A 437 5.61 -27.56 -8.81
CA LYS A 437 5.34 -29.01 -8.65
C LYS A 437 4.60 -29.34 -7.37
N LYS A 438 4.91 -28.62 -6.28
CA LYS A 438 4.32 -28.82 -4.95
C LYS A 438 2.92 -28.22 -4.80
N PHE A 439 2.48 -27.35 -5.71
CA PHE A 439 1.18 -26.68 -5.62
C PHE A 439 0.10 -27.49 -6.31
N SER A 440 -1.08 -27.53 -5.73
CA SER A 440 -2.32 -28.06 -6.30
C SER A 440 -2.75 -27.27 -7.55
N SER A 441 -3.64 -27.85 -8.36
CA SER A 441 -4.16 -27.15 -9.54
C SER A 441 -4.87 -25.84 -9.20
N ASN A 442 -5.58 -25.79 -8.06
CA ASN A 442 -6.29 -24.60 -7.60
C ASN A 442 -5.30 -23.49 -7.21
N GLU A 443 -4.27 -23.83 -6.42
CA GLU A 443 -3.21 -22.89 -6.03
C GLU A 443 -2.49 -22.31 -7.25
N ARG A 444 -2.13 -23.16 -8.23
CA ARG A 444 -1.49 -22.68 -9.46
C ARG A 444 -2.37 -21.70 -10.23
N SER A 445 -3.69 -21.94 -10.26
CA SER A 445 -4.62 -21.04 -10.93
C SER A 445 -4.71 -19.69 -10.21
N ARG A 446 -4.88 -19.70 -8.88
CA ARG A 446 -4.99 -18.46 -8.11
C ARG A 446 -3.69 -17.66 -8.06
N LEU A 447 -2.54 -18.31 -7.99
CA LEU A 447 -1.24 -17.64 -8.10
C LEU A 447 -1.02 -17.01 -9.47
N LEU A 448 -1.50 -17.65 -10.53
CA LEU A 448 -1.48 -17.06 -11.87
C LEU A 448 -2.42 -15.86 -11.99
N SER A 449 -3.62 -15.92 -11.42
CA SER A 449 -4.52 -14.76 -11.31
C SER A 449 -3.83 -13.62 -10.55
N LEU A 450 -3.16 -13.91 -9.44
CA LEU A 450 -2.38 -12.93 -8.66
C LEU A 450 -1.25 -12.26 -9.49
N MET A 451 -0.61 -13.00 -10.40
CA MET A 451 0.42 -12.44 -11.29
C MET A 451 -0.16 -11.60 -12.46
N SER A 452 -1.45 -11.71 -12.72
CA SER A 452 -2.09 -11.14 -13.91
C SER A 452 -2.34 -9.63 -13.78
N LYS A 453 -2.91 -9.05 -14.84
CA LYS A 453 -3.17 -7.62 -15.05
C LYS A 453 -3.93 -6.93 -13.90
N ASP A 454 -4.79 -7.65 -13.18
CA ASP A 454 -5.67 -7.02 -12.20
C ASP A 454 -5.06 -6.93 -10.80
N HIS A 455 -3.91 -7.57 -10.57
CA HIS A 455 -3.20 -7.55 -9.30
C HIS A 455 -1.77 -7.06 -9.46
N PHE A 456 -0.83 -7.98 -9.66
CA PHE A 456 0.58 -7.65 -9.69
C PHE A 456 1.05 -7.11 -11.05
N GLU A 457 0.27 -7.23 -12.12
CA GLU A 457 0.67 -6.74 -13.45
C GLU A 457 2.05 -7.29 -13.87
N ILE A 458 2.30 -8.56 -13.53
CA ILE A 458 3.57 -9.25 -13.76
C ILE A 458 3.56 -9.98 -15.11
N CYS A 459 2.39 -10.48 -15.53
CA CYS A 459 2.24 -11.16 -16.81
C CYS A 459 0.87 -10.94 -17.43
N TYR A 460 0.74 -11.26 -18.71
CA TYR A 460 -0.51 -11.24 -19.46
C TYR A 460 -0.66 -12.50 -20.35
N PRO A 461 -1.89 -12.96 -20.61
CA PRO A 461 -2.14 -14.02 -21.57
C PRO A 461 -1.90 -13.54 -23.00
N THR A 462 -1.35 -14.41 -23.85
CA THR A 462 -1.19 -14.15 -25.28
C THR A 462 -2.43 -14.57 -26.08
N SER A 463 -2.43 -14.30 -27.38
CA SER A 463 -3.43 -14.81 -28.32
C SER A 463 -3.47 -16.34 -28.38
N ASN A 464 -2.39 -17.02 -28.01
CA ASN A 464 -2.34 -18.48 -27.90
C ASN A 464 -2.89 -18.92 -26.53
N PRO A 465 -3.99 -19.71 -26.49
CA PRO A 465 -4.61 -20.12 -25.25
C PRO A 465 -3.63 -20.85 -24.31
N GLY A 466 -3.49 -20.34 -23.09
CA GLY A 466 -2.63 -20.95 -22.06
C GLY A 466 -1.15 -20.58 -22.13
N GLU A 467 -0.76 -19.70 -23.05
CA GLU A 467 0.56 -19.06 -23.10
C GLU A 467 0.49 -17.65 -22.52
N TYR A 468 1.50 -17.28 -21.74
CA TYR A 468 1.63 -16.00 -21.03
C TYR A 468 3.00 -15.37 -21.30
N ILE A 469 3.08 -14.05 -21.15
CA ILE A 469 4.32 -13.28 -21.26
C ILE A 469 4.54 -12.50 -19.96
N ALA A 470 5.74 -12.60 -19.40
CA ALA A 470 6.28 -11.70 -18.39
C ALA A 470 7.14 -10.61 -19.07
N PRO A 471 6.63 -9.38 -19.29
CA PRO A 471 7.29 -8.35 -20.11
C PRO A 471 8.66 -7.91 -19.59
N GLN A 472 8.93 -8.03 -18.29
CA GLN A 472 10.22 -7.74 -17.67
C GLN A 472 11.38 -8.64 -18.15
N LEU A 473 11.05 -9.82 -18.69
CA LEU A 473 11.99 -10.79 -19.24
C LEU A 473 12.13 -10.70 -20.76
N LEU A 474 11.41 -9.77 -21.42
CA LEU A 474 11.53 -9.57 -22.85
C LEU A 474 12.92 -9.04 -23.23
N PRO A 475 13.35 -9.21 -24.49
CA PRO A 475 14.58 -8.60 -24.98
C PRO A 475 14.47 -7.07 -24.95
N THR A 476 15.58 -6.36 -24.77
CA THR A 476 15.63 -4.90 -24.96
C THR A 476 15.57 -4.50 -26.43
N LYS A 477 15.98 -5.40 -27.34
CA LYS A 477 15.97 -5.13 -28.77
C LYS A 477 14.53 -5.04 -29.31
N MET A 478 14.19 -3.86 -29.83
CA MET A 478 12.95 -3.60 -30.56
C MET A 478 12.81 -4.53 -31.79
N PRO A 479 11.64 -5.16 -32.03
CA PRO A 479 11.36 -5.90 -33.24
C PRO A 479 11.32 -4.97 -34.46
N ALA A 480 11.53 -5.52 -35.66
CA ALA A 480 11.42 -4.74 -36.89
C ALA A 480 9.95 -4.63 -37.31
N PHE A 481 9.50 -3.41 -37.61
CA PHE A 481 8.16 -3.12 -38.14
C PHE A 481 8.20 -1.80 -38.93
N ASP A 482 7.21 -1.59 -39.79
CA ASP A 482 7.08 -0.37 -40.59
C ASP A 482 6.33 0.72 -39.82
N TRP A 483 6.96 1.88 -39.69
CA TRP A 483 6.44 3.02 -38.93
C TRP A 483 6.61 4.34 -39.69
N ASP A 484 5.50 4.97 -40.06
CA ASP A 484 5.51 6.28 -40.71
C ASP A 484 5.53 7.40 -39.67
N ARG A 485 6.68 8.07 -39.55
CA ARG A 485 6.88 9.20 -38.60
C ARG A 485 6.43 10.55 -39.15
N THR A 486 5.99 10.64 -40.41
CA THR A 486 5.78 11.93 -41.09
C THR A 486 4.55 12.69 -40.59
N GLN A 487 3.51 11.98 -40.16
CA GLN A 487 2.26 12.58 -39.65
C GLN A 487 1.77 11.92 -38.37
N THR A 488 2.61 11.83 -37.34
CA THR A 488 2.19 11.24 -36.05
C THR A 488 1.75 12.29 -35.03
N MET A 489 0.79 11.92 -34.19
CA MET A 489 0.49 12.65 -32.95
C MET A 489 1.49 12.19 -31.89
N LYS A 490 2.17 13.11 -31.22
CA LYS A 490 3.18 12.77 -30.21
C LYS A 490 2.83 13.31 -28.84
N LEU A 491 3.07 12.50 -27.82
CA LEU A 491 2.95 12.87 -26.41
C LEU A 491 4.15 12.30 -25.66
N ARG A 492 4.69 13.06 -24.71
CA ARG A 492 5.77 12.60 -23.84
C ARG A 492 5.37 12.79 -22.38
N TYR A 493 5.58 11.77 -21.57
CA TYR A 493 5.67 11.89 -20.13
C TYR A 493 7.14 11.93 -19.74
N GLN A 494 7.56 12.97 -19.04
CA GLN A 494 8.91 13.13 -18.54
C GLN A 494 8.91 12.98 -17.02
N TYR A 495 9.67 12.01 -16.51
CA TYR A 495 9.69 11.68 -15.10
C TYR A 495 11.00 12.18 -14.48
N PRO A 496 10.94 13.04 -13.44
CA PRO A 496 12.09 13.30 -12.59
C PRO A 496 12.65 12.01 -11.96
N PHE A 497 11.78 11.02 -11.75
CA PHE A 497 12.11 9.65 -11.35
C PHE A 497 11.07 8.67 -11.90
N MET A 498 11.49 7.76 -12.78
CA MET A 498 10.64 6.68 -13.28
C MET A 498 10.93 5.39 -12.50
N PRO A 499 9.97 4.85 -11.73
CA PRO A 499 10.16 3.60 -11.01
C PRO A 499 10.36 2.44 -11.99
N LYS A 500 11.28 1.53 -11.67
CA LYS A 500 11.53 0.32 -12.46
C LYS A 500 10.23 -0.50 -12.56
N GLY A 501 9.87 -0.89 -13.79
CA GLY A 501 8.68 -1.69 -14.08
C GLY A 501 7.44 -0.93 -14.51
N LEU A 502 7.45 0.41 -14.53
CA LEU A 502 6.32 1.21 -15.02
C LEU A 502 5.93 0.82 -16.46
N ILE A 503 6.90 0.75 -17.39
CA ILE A 503 6.64 0.33 -18.77
C ILE A 503 6.10 -1.10 -18.85
N SER A 504 6.64 -2.02 -18.05
CA SER A 504 6.19 -3.41 -18.05
C SER A 504 4.73 -3.54 -17.61
N ARG A 505 4.31 -2.80 -16.59
CA ARG A 505 2.91 -2.72 -16.15
C ARG A 505 2.02 -2.11 -17.23
N LEU A 506 2.51 -1.08 -17.92
CA LEU A 506 1.80 -0.47 -19.04
C LEU A 506 1.61 -1.48 -20.17
N ILE A 507 2.64 -2.25 -20.51
CA ILE A 507 2.54 -3.36 -21.48
C ILE A 507 1.48 -4.38 -21.05
N VAL A 508 1.48 -4.81 -19.78
CA VAL A 508 0.43 -5.72 -19.26
C VAL A 508 -0.95 -5.09 -19.43
N ARG A 509 -1.12 -3.80 -19.15
CA ARG A 509 -2.42 -3.12 -19.29
C ARG A 509 -2.88 -2.95 -20.73
N LEU A 510 -1.94 -2.81 -21.65
CA LEU A 510 -2.16 -2.64 -23.09
C LEU A 510 -2.15 -3.98 -23.85
N SER A 511 -2.01 -5.12 -23.15
CA SER A 511 -1.71 -6.41 -23.76
C SER A 511 -2.72 -6.90 -24.79
N THR A 512 -3.99 -6.51 -24.65
CA THR A 512 -5.08 -6.89 -25.57
C THR A 512 -4.97 -6.20 -26.92
N ASP A 513 -4.26 -5.08 -26.97
CA ASP A 513 -4.22 -4.18 -28.12
C ASP A 513 -2.88 -4.28 -28.85
N ILE A 514 -1.96 -5.17 -28.43
CA ILE A 514 -0.63 -5.31 -29.04
C ILE A 514 -0.77 -5.75 -30.50
N ALA A 515 -0.14 -4.97 -31.39
CA ALA A 515 -0.20 -5.16 -32.82
C ALA A 515 0.46 -6.48 -33.29
N GLU A 516 0.16 -6.86 -34.53
CA GLU A 516 0.68 -8.07 -35.19
C GLU A 516 0.52 -9.35 -34.33
N ASN A 517 -0.68 -9.56 -33.81
CA ASN A 517 -1.01 -10.71 -32.95
C ASN A 517 -0.11 -10.83 -31.69
N GLY A 518 0.29 -9.69 -31.12
CA GLY A 518 1.08 -9.68 -29.88
C GLY A 518 2.59 -9.82 -30.08
N SER A 519 3.10 -9.63 -31.30
CA SER A 519 4.53 -9.77 -31.62
C SER A 519 5.33 -8.48 -31.38
N LEU A 520 4.70 -7.30 -31.53
CA LEU A 520 5.36 -5.99 -31.46
C LEU A 520 5.50 -5.48 -30.02
N VAL A 521 6.27 -6.20 -29.22
CA VAL A 521 6.53 -5.90 -27.81
C VAL A 521 7.94 -6.30 -27.40
N TRP A 522 8.59 -5.46 -26.61
CA TRP A 522 9.92 -5.67 -26.06
C TRP A 522 10.00 -5.07 -24.65
N LYS A 523 11.15 -5.20 -24.00
CA LYS A 523 11.30 -4.81 -22.58
C LYS A 523 10.98 -3.34 -22.31
N GLU A 524 11.26 -2.48 -23.28
CA GLU A 524 11.22 -1.03 -23.15
C GLU A 524 10.09 -0.40 -23.99
N GLY A 525 9.26 -1.19 -24.67
CA GLY A 525 8.20 -0.62 -25.50
C GLY A 525 7.26 -1.62 -26.13
N VAL A 526 6.21 -1.08 -26.74
CA VAL A 526 5.12 -1.82 -27.36
C VAL A 526 4.48 -1.01 -28.49
N VAL A 527 4.06 -1.71 -29.54
CA VAL A 527 3.16 -1.16 -30.56
C VAL A 527 1.78 -1.74 -30.34
N ILE A 528 0.79 -0.87 -30.20
CA ILE A 528 -0.63 -1.26 -30.10
C ILE A 528 -1.40 -0.79 -31.33
N GLU A 529 -2.49 -1.47 -31.64
CA GLU A 529 -3.38 -1.15 -32.76
C GLU A 529 -4.84 -1.16 -32.31
N GLN A 530 -5.57 -0.10 -32.64
CA GLN A 530 -7.00 0.01 -32.38
C GLN A 530 -7.65 0.94 -33.40
N SER A 531 -8.83 0.55 -33.90
CA SER A 531 -9.65 1.40 -34.79
C SER A 531 -8.87 2.00 -35.98
N GLY A 532 -7.99 1.21 -36.61
CA GLY A 532 -7.21 1.67 -37.78
C GLY A 532 -6.07 2.66 -37.46
N CYS A 533 -5.77 2.88 -36.18
CA CYS A 533 -4.58 3.61 -35.73
C CYS A 533 -3.60 2.66 -35.04
N ARG A 534 -2.30 2.95 -35.14
CA ARG A 534 -1.29 2.30 -34.31
C ARG A 534 -0.63 3.32 -33.39
N ALA A 535 -0.19 2.86 -32.22
CA ALA A 535 0.57 3.68 -31.29
C ALA A 535 1.84 2.95 -30.85
N LEU A 536 2.96 3.63 -30.99
CA LEU A 536 4.27 3.24 -30.47
C LEU A 536 4.44 3.88 -29.10
N VAL A 537 4.62 3.06 -28.08
CA VAL A 537 4.87 3.49 -26.70
C VAL A 537 6.25 2.98 -26.27
N GLU A 538 7.16 3.90 -25.98
CA GLU A 538 8.56 3.58 -25.67
C GLU A 538 9.06 4.29 -24.42
N GLN A 539 9.79 3.56 -23.58
CA GLN A 539 10.64 4.13 -22.54
C GLN A 539 11.99 4.51 -23.16
N ASN A 540 12.38 5.76 -23.01
CA ASN A 540 13.64 6.31 -23.50
C ASN A 540 14.31 7.22 -22.44
N LYS A 541 15.50 7.72 -22.75
CA LYS A 541 16.18 8.76 -21.98
C LYS A 541 16.35 10.03 -22.79
N THR A 542 16.15 11.19 -22.18
CA THR A 542 16.43 12.47 -22.85
C THR A 542 17.94 12.61 -23.09
N ILE A 543 18.31 13.10 -24.28
CA ILE A 543 19.72 13.24 -24.68
C ILE A 543 20.47 14.24 -23.79
N LYS A 544 19.83 15.36 -23.44
CA LYS A 544 20.47 16.46 -22.70
C LYS A 544 20.53 16.23 -21.19
N GLU A 545 19.44 15.73 -20.62
CA GLU A 545 19.26 15.69 -19.16
C GLU A 545 19.35 14.26 -18.61
N GLY A 546 19.32 13.24 -19.48
CA GLY A 546 19.35 11.83 -19.07
C GLY A 546 18.09 11.39 -18.33
N LEU A 547 17.01 12.16 -18.38
CA LEU A 547 15.75 11.87 -17.70
C LEU A 547 15.01 10.75 -18.41
N GLU A 548 14.39 9.86 -17.62
CA GLU A 548 13.53 8.80 -18.12
C GLU A 548 12.23 9.41 -18.67
N VAL A 549 11.87 9.01 -19.88
CA VAL A 549 10.67 9.47 -20.58
C VAL A 549 9.87 8.29 -21.10
N LEU A 550 8.56 8.45 -21.11
CA LEU A 550 7.65 7.59 -21.84
C LEU A 550 7.14 8.37 -23.06
N GLU A 551 7.58 7.98 -24.24
CA GLU A 551 7.23 8.59 -25.52
C GLU A 551 6.11 7.80 -26.18
N ILE A 552 5.12 8.52 -26.69
CA ILE A 552 3.96 7.96 -27.37
C ILE A 552 3.87 8.64 -28.73
N GLU A 553 3.92 7.84 -29.80
CA GLU A 553 3.64 8.29 -31.16
C GLU A 553 2.43 7.53 -31.71
N VAL A 554 1.47 8.23 -32.30
CA VAL A 554 0.24 7.64 -32.86
C VAL A 554 0.14 7.96 -34.35
N ASP A 555 0.09 6.94 -35.20
CA ASP A 555 -0.15 7.02 -36.65
C ASP A 555 -1.59 6.61 -37.00
N GLY A 556 -1.93 6.57 -38.30
CA GLY A 556 -3.25 6.14 -38.77
C GLY A 556 -4.24 7.29 -38.99
N GLU A 557 -5.54 7.02 -38.89
CA GLU A 557 -6.60 7.97 -39.23
C GLU A 557 -6.62 9.21 -38.31
N GLN A 558 -6.51 10.42 -38.89
CA GLN A 558 -6.28 11.67 -38.15
C GLN A 558 -7.29 11.92 -37.01
N TYR A 559 -8.57 11.63 -37.23
CA TYR A 559 -9.62 11.87 -36.24
C TYR A 559 -9.60 10.84 -35.10
N GLU A 560 -9.17 9.62 -35.38
CA GLU A 560 -9.18 8.50 -34.44
C GLU A 560 -7.96 8.49 -33.50
N ARG A 561 -6.83 9.07 -33.91
CA ARG A 561 -5.58 9.15 -33.12
C ARG A 561 -5.79 9.64 -31.68
N LYS A 562 -6.67 10.62 -31.47
CA LYS A 562 -6.95 11.18 -30.14
C LYS A 562 -7.59 10.17 -29.19
N PHE A 563 -8.38 9.22 -29.70
CA PHE A 563 -9.04 8.21 -28.89
C PHE A 563 -8.05 7.14 -28.45
N LEU A 564 -7.20 6.67 -29.38
CA LEU A 564 -6.11 5.74 -29.03
C LEU A 564 -5.13 6.38 -28.04
N LEU A 565 -4.77 7.66 -28.24
CA LEU A 565 -3.94 8.39 -27.28
C LEU A 565 -4.62 8.49 -25.91
N ARG A 566 -5.92 8.82 -25.85
CA ARG A 566 -6.67 8.91 -24.59
C ARG A 566 -6.71 7.57 -23.86
N HIS A 567 -6.93 6.47 -24.58
CA HIS A 567 -6.90 5.12 -23.99
C HIS A 567 -5.54 4.81 -23.33
N ILE A 568 -4.43 5.12 -23.99
CA ILE A 568 -3.08 4.95 -23.42
C ILE A 568 -2.91 5.83 -22.16
N MET A 569 -3.35 7.09 -22.23
CA MET A 569 -3.30 8.02 -21.10
C MET A 569 -4.10 7.49 -19.90
N ASP A 570 -5.30 6.95 -20.12
CA ASP A 570 -6.12 6.37 -19.06
C ASP A 570 -5.43 5.17 -18.40
N LYS A 571 -4.68 4.35 -19.16
CA LYS A 571 -3.90 3.24 -18.58
C LYS A 571 -2.70 3.72 -17.77
N ILE A 572 -2.01 4.77 -18.22
CA ILE A 572 -0.91 5.39 -17.47
C ILE A 572 -1.43 6.00 -16.17
N GLU A 573 -2.52 6.78 -16.24
CA GLU A 573 -3.17 7.39 -15.07
C GLU A 573 -3.61 6.32 -14.06
N ALA A 574 -4.19 5.20 -14.53
CA ALA A 574 -4.55 4.09 -13.65
C ALA A 574 -3.34 3.47 -12.94
N ILE A 575 -2.18 3.33 -13.61
CA ILE A 575 -0.94 2.83 -12.98
C ILE A 575 -0.43 3.82 -11.94
N HIS A 576 -0.43 5.12 -12.26
CA HIS A 576 -0.04 6.17 -11.31
C HIS A 576 -0.93 6.13 -10.07
N HIS A 577 -2.25 6.07 -10.22
CA HIS A 577 -3.17 6.02 -9.08
C HIS A 577 -3.07 4.73 -8.26
N LYS A 578 -2.93 3.57 -8.92
CA LYS A 578 -2.92 2.27 -8.24
C LYS A 578 -1.57 1.96 -7.58
N SER A 579 -0.48 2.19 -8.29
CA SER A 579 0.86 1.71 -7.90
C SER A 579 1.82 2.84 -7.52
N PHE A 580 1.62 4.07 -8.00
CA PHE A 580 2.60 5.14 -7.79
C PHE A 580 1.92 6.46 -7.44
N LYS A 581 1.07 6.47 -6.40
CA LYS A 581 0.17 7.59 -6.03
C LYS A 581 0.88 8.95 -6.00
N ASN A 582 2.14 8.98 -5.58
CA ASN A 582 2.95 10.18 -5.41
C ASN A 582 3.94 10.44 -6.56
N ILE A 583 3.73 9.84 -7.74
CA ILE A 583 4.64 10.01 -8.88
C ILE A 583 4.50 11.41 -9.48
N SER A 584 5.64 12.07 -9.69
CA SER A 584 5.72 13.35 -10.39
C SER A 584 6.10 13.14 -11.84
N PHE A 585 5.48 13.89 -12.74
CA PHE A 585 5.78 13.88 -14.17
C PHE A 585 5.36 15.17 -14.86
N ASP A 586 6.04 15.52 -15.94
CA ASP A 586 5.63 16.56 -16.87
C ASP A 586 5.04 15.92 -18.12
N ARG A 587 3.86 16.40 -18.55
CA ARG A 587 3.24 15.99 -19.80
C ARG A 587 3.55 17.01 -20.89
N MET A 588 4.22 16.59 -21.95
CA MET A 588 4.76 17.46 -22.99
C MET A 588 4.26 17.06 -24.37
N VAL A 589 4.07 18.05 -25.24
CA VAL A 589 3.81 17.88 -26.68
C VAL A 589 4.87 18.62 -27.47
N PRO A 590 5.30 18.10 -28.64
CA PRO A 590 6.30 18.79 -29.45
C PRO A 590 5.78 20.14 -29.95
N CYS A 591 6.63 21.16 -29.91
CA CYS A 591 6.32 22.45 -30.49
C CYS A 591 6.34 22.35 -32.03
N ILE A 592 5.26 22.79 -32.67
CA ILE A 592 5.11 22.76 -34.13
C ILE A 592 5.53 24.06 -34.83
N CYS A 593 6.19 24.98 -34.11
CA CYS A 593 6.67 26.23 -34.71
C CYS A 593 7.81 25.96 -35.70
N ASP A 594 8.01 26.87 -36.65
CA ASP A 594 8.96 26.69 -37.76
C ASP A 594 10.41 26.55 -37.27
N GLN A 595 10.75 27.22 -36.17
CA GLN A 595 12.07 27.10 -35.53
C GLN A 595 12.29 25.69 -34.96
N CYS A 596 11.31 25.16 -34.22
CA CYS A 596 11.43 23.83 -33.61
C CYS A 596 11.38 22.70 -34.65
N LYS A 597 10.59 22.86 -35.72
CA LYS A 597 10.51 21.88 -36.82
C LYS A 597 11.83 21.73 -37.58
N THR A 598 12.63 22.80 -37.67
CA THR A 598 13.92 22.80 -38.38
C THR A 598 15.10 22.41 -37.50
N SER A 599 14.94 22.42 -36.18
CA SER A 599 15.97 22.04 -35.20
C SER A 599 15.87 20.60 -34.67
N ALA A 600 14.82 19.87 -35.05
CA ALA A 600 14.47 18.56 -34.51
C ALA A 600 15.27 17.40 -35.13
#